data_AF-A0A935DNJ2-F1
#
_entry.id   AF-A0A935DNJ2-F1
#
_cell.length_a   1.000
_cell.length_b   1.000
_cell.length_c   1.000
_cell.angle_alpha   90.00
_cell.angle_beta   90.00
_cell.angle_gamma   90.00
#
_symmetry.space_group_name_H-M   'P 1'
#
loop_
_entity.id
_entity.type
_entity.pdbx_description
1 polymer ?
#
loop_
_entity_poly.entity_id
_entity_poly.type
_entity_poly.pdbx_seq_one_letter_code
_entity_poly.pdbx_strand_id
1 'polypeptide(L)'
;MSSSDDDTTLRALRAMIDETTRARESRLAALLAEMGAHQRDMAARFHDLGAALLEIKRAKLYTARGVGSLAELLRAEGGVSPRQARKLMKVAAGMTAAQALPLGLERSYALLTHVEQAGGRGGLGAWLSGRRTIGGEPVARASRRAIEAATRALRAEQEGPRAPGAAARKAARANGATARRVRQAMRASEWPTGDVTATAKRVVITLDRAAVDAWLGEAPAGRPKR
;
A
#
# COMPACT_ATOMS: atom_id res chain seq x y z
N MET A 1 46.86 46.52 -22.44
CA MET A 1 46.83 46.46 -20.96
C MET A 1 45.44 46.09 -20.40
N SER A 2 44.57 45.35 -21.13
CA SER A 2 43.21 45.01 -20.64
C SER A 2 43.08 43.60 -20.04
N SER A 3 44.02 42.68 -20.33
CA SER A 3 43.86 41.25 -20.00
C SER A 3 44.16 40.86 -18.54
N SER A 4 44.83 41.71 -17.76
CA SER A 4 45.23 41.41 -16.37
C SER A 4 44.14 41.75 -15.35
N ASP A 5 43.33 42.76 -15.64
CA ASP A 5 42.26 43.22 -14.73
C ASP A 5 41.02 42.32 -14.85
N ASP A 6 40.71 41.83 -16.05
CA ASP A 6 39.64 40.88 -16.30
C ASP A 6 39.88 39.53 -15.58
N ASP A 7 41.13 39.05 -15.59
CA ASP A 7 41.52 37.78 -14.98
C ASP A 7 41.59 37.86 -13.44
N THR A 8 41.83 39.06 -12.90
CA THR A 8 41.76 39.34 -11.45
C THR A 8 40.30 39.38 -10.99
N THR A 9 39.43 40.01 -11.78
CA THR A 9 38.00 40.13 -11.49
C THR A 9 37.29 38.77 -11.53
N LEU A 10 37.62 37.92 -12.51
CA LEU A 10 37.09 36.55 -12.61
C LEU A 10 37.53 35.65 -11.45
N ARG A 11 38.76 35.80 -10.96
CA ARG A 11 39.25 35.07 -9.77
C ARG A 11 38.52 35.50 -8.50
N ALA A 12 38.31 36.79 -8.31
CA ALA A 12 37.56 37.31 -7.16
C ALA A 12 36.09 36.83 -7.18
N LEU A 13 35.46 36.83 -8.36
CA LEU A 13 34.09 36.35 -8.52
C LEU A 13 33.98 34.84 -8.22
N ARG A 14 34.93 34.03 -8.72
CA ARG A 14 34.99 32.58 -8.41
C ARG A 14 35.20 32.31 -6.92
N ALA A 15 36.13 33.02 -6.28
CA ALA A 15 36.37 32.87 -4.85
C ALA A 15 35.13 33.23 -4.01
N MET A 16 34.39 34.26 -4.40
CA MET A 16 33.13 34.64 -3.75
C MET A 16 32.02 33.60 -3.96
N ILE A 17 31.92 33.01 -5.17
CA ILE A 17 30.99 31.92 -5.45
C ILE A 17 31.35 30.67 -4.63
N ASP A 18 32.63 30.33 -4.54
CA ASP A 18 33.10 29.18 -3.77
C ASP A 18 32.83 29.38 -2.28
N GLU A 19 33.09 30.57 -1.73
CA GLU A 19 32.85 30.88 -0.33
C GLU A 19 31.35 30.84 0.02
N THR A 20 30.51 31.42 -0.84
CA THR A 20 29.05 31.34 -0.66
C THR A 20 28.52 29.91 -0.80
N THR A 21 29.12 29.09 -1.66
CA THR A 21 28.78 27.68 -1.81
C THR A 21 29.16 26.89 -0.55
N ARG A 22 30.39 27.05 -0.04
CA ARG A 22 30.83 26.41 1.22
C ARG A 22 29.97 26.81 2.42
N ALA A 23 29.60 28.10 2.52
CA ALA A 23 28.73 28.57 3.59
C ALA A 23 27.33 27.91 3.52
N ARG A 24 26.77 27.76 2.31
CA ARG A 24 25.50 27.06 2.08
C ARG A 24 25.59 25.58 2.41
N GLU A 25 26.67 24.90 1.99
CA GLU A 25 26.91 23.48 2.30
C GLU A 25 27.05 23.25 3.81
N SER A 26 27.81 24.10 4.50
CA SER A 26 27.95 24.06 5.96
C SER A 26 26.61 24.26 6.66
N ARG A 27 25.79 25.24 6.20
CA ARG A 27 24.46 25.48 6.76
C ARG A 27 23.52 24.30 6.51
N LEU A 28 23.55 23.69 5.32
CA LEU A 28 22.77 22.50 5.02
C LEU A 28 23.18 21.33 5.93
N ALA A 29 24.48 21.08 6.10
CA ALA A 29 24.97 20.01 6.98
C ALA A 29 24.53 20.22 8.44
N ALA A 30 24.59 21.45 8.95
CA ALA A 30 24.11 21.80 10.28
C ALA A 30 22.60 21.54 10.43
N LEU A 31 21.79 21.98 9.47
CA LEU A 31 20.35 21.75 9.46
C LEU A 31 19.99 20.26 9.38
N LEU A 32 20.72 19.47 8.58
CA LEU A 32 20.54 18.02 8.51
C LEU A 32 20.89 17.34 9.84
N ALA A 33 21.94 17.83 10.54
CA ALA A 33 22.30 17.33 11.86
C ALA A 33 21.24 17.68 12.92
N GLU A 34 20.72 18.91 12.92
CA GLU A 34 19.61 19.36 13.76
C GLU A 34 18.35 18.51 13.51
N MET A 35 17.99 18.31 12.24
CA MET A 35 16.88 17.44 11.85
C MET A 35 17.09 16.01 12.36
N GLY A 36 18.30 15.46 12.22
CA GLY A 36 18.64 14.14 12.72
C GLY A 36 18.53 14.03 14.24
N ALA A 37 18.92 15.07 14.98
CA ALA A 37 18.77 15.13 16.44
C ALA A 37 17.30 15.18 16.85
N HIS A 38 16.49 16.05 16.24
CA HIS A 38 15.06 16.13 16.50
C HIS A 38 14.32 14.83 16.20
N GLN A 39 14.70 14.14 15.12
CA GLN A 39 14.13 12.83 14.78
C GLN A 39 14.43 11.77 15.85
N ARG A 40 15.64 11.77 16.43
CA ARG A 40 16.01 10.85 17.53
C ARG A 40 15.22 11.15 18.79
N ASP A 41 15.08 12.42 19.15
CA ASP A 41 14.28 12.83 20.32
C ASP A 41 12.80 12.46 20.16
N MET A 42 12.23 12.67 18.98
CA MET A 42 10.87 12.23 18.68
C MET A 42 10.73 10.71 18.71
N ALA A 43 11.73 9.97 18.22
CA ALA A 43 11.77 8.52 18.28
C ALA A 43 11.93 8.01 19.73
N ALA A 44 12.57 8.76 20.61
CA ALA A 44 12.66 8.44 22.03
C ALA A 44 11.33 8.68 22.77
N ARG A 45 10.55 9.69 22.35
CA ARG A 45 9.35 10.15 23.07
C ARG A 45 8.03 9.54 22.59
N PHE A 46 8.00 8.78 21.49
CA PHE A 46 6.73 8.29 20.95
C PHE A 46 5.98 7.37 21.92
N HIS A 47 6.70 6.62 22.76
CA HIS A 47 6.08 5.71 23.73
C HIS A 47 5.39 6.51 24.85
N ASP A 48 6.08 7.47 25.44
CA ASP A 48 5.55 8.38 26.46
C ASP A 48 4.33 9.18 25.94
N LEU A 49 4.43 9.70 24.71
CA LEU A 49 3.31 10.39 24.06
C LEU A 49 2.11 9.45 23.89
N GLY A 50 2.34 8.19 23.52
CA GLY A 50 1.30 7.17 23.45
C GLY A 50 0.67 6.86 24.81
N ALA A 51 1.48 6.82 25.89
CA ALA A 51 1.02 6.62 27.25
C ALA A 51 0.16 7.79 27.75
N ALA A 52 0.59 9.03 27.52
CA ALA A 52 -0.20 10.22 27.83
C ALA A 52 -1.53 10.25 27.07
N LEU A 53 -1.53 9.91 25.77
CA LEU A 53 -2.76 9.80 24.99
C LEU A 53 -3.71 8.71 25.52
N LEU A 54 -3.17 7.59 26.00
CA LEU A 54 -3.96 6.53 26.63
C LEU A 54 -4.57 7.01 27.95
N GLU A 55 -3.82 7.74 28.77
CA GLU A 55 -4.31 8.31 30.02
C GLU A 55 -5.46 9.28 29.78
N ILE A 56 -5.25 10.27 28.89
CA ILE A 56 -6.29 11.23 28.48
C ILE A 56 -7.54 10.49 27.98
N LYS A 57 -7.37 9.44 27.17
CA LYS A 57 -8.48 8.65 26.64
C LYS A 57 -9.22 7.88 27.73
N ARG A 58 -8.50 7.15 28.59
CA ARG A 58 -9.06 6.24 29.61
C ARG A 58 -9.79 7.01 30.69
N ALA A 59 -9.20 8.09 31.19
CA ALA A 59 -9.79 8.95 32.20
C ALA A 59 -10.77 9.99 31.61
N LYS A 60 -11.00 9.97 30.28
CA LYS A 60 -11.87 10.93 29.57
C LYS A 60 -11.53 12.40 29.86
N LEU A 61 -10.24 12.72 30.04
CA LEU A 61 -9.80 14.07 30.42
C LEU A 61 -10.11 15.14 29.36
N TYR A 62 -10.37 14.73 28.12
CA TYR A 62 -10.85 15.61 27.06
C TYR A 62 -12.17 16.32 27.43
N THR A 63 -12.97 15.75 28.33
CA THR A 63 -14.21 16.39 28.81
C THR A 63 -13.95 17.69 29.59
N ALA A 64 -12.77 17.87 30.18
CA ALA A 64 -12.38 19.12 30.85
C ALA A 64 -12.29 20.32 29.88
N ARG A 65 -12.22 20.05 28.57
CA ARG A 65 -12.26 21.06 27.50
C ARG A 65 -13.64 21.19 26.84
N GLY A 66 -14.67 20.55 27.39
CA GLY A 66 -16.03 20.60 26.87
C GLY A 66 -16.24 19.83 25.55
N VAL A 67 -15.30 18.97 25.15
CA VAL A 67 -15.41 18.17 23.91
C VAL A 67 -15.85 16.73 24.21
N GLY A 68 -16.52 16.10 23.25
CA GLY A 68 -17.12 14.76 23.40
C GLY A 68 -16.18 13.61 23.08
N SER A 69 -15.00 13.88 22.48
CA SER A 69 -14.03 12.83 22.16
C SER A 69 -12.58 13.33 22.15
N LEU A 70 -11.64 12.40 22.38
CA LEU A 70 -10.21 12.67 22.18
C LEU A 70 -9.91 13.14 20.75
N ALA A 71 -10.64 12.66 19.75
CA ALA A 71 -10.44 13.08 18.36
C ALA A 71 -10.88 14.53 18.11
N GLU A 72 -11.84 15.06 18.87
CA GLU A 72 -12.20 16.47 18.87
C GLU A 72 -11.13 17.30 19.57
N LEU A 73 -10.67 16.87 20.76
CA LEU A 73 -9.57 17.54 21.47
C LEU A 73 -8.33 17.70 20.57
N LEU A 74 -7.90 16.62 19.92
CA LEU A 74 -6.73 16.62 19.04
C LEU A 74 -6.90 17.49 17.79
N ARG A 75 -8.15 17.73 17.35
CA ARG A 75 -8.44 18.66 16.24
C ARG A 75 -8.42 20.11 16.70
N ALA A 76 -8.85 20.39 17.93
CA ALA A 76 -8.96 21.73 18.48
C ALA A 76 -7.62 22.29 19.00
N GLU A 77 -6.85 21.49 19.74
CA GLU A 77 -5.61 21.94 20.41
C GLU A 77 -4.32 21.48 19.68
N GLY A 78 -4.44 21.09 18.42
CA GLY A 78 -3.61 20.06 17.80
C GLY A 78 -2.08 20.18 17.85
N GLY A 79 -1.44 19.01 17.98
CA GLY A 79 -0.05 18.72 17.60
C GLY A 79 0.14 17.34 16.91
N VAL A 80 -0.90 16.49 16.88
CA VAL A 80 -0.84 15.11 16.35
C VAL A 80 -2.17 14.72 15.71
N SER A 81 -2.14 14.16 14.49
CA SER A 81 -3.38 13.72 13.81
C SER A 81 -4.08 12.56 14.54
N PRO A 82 -5.42 12.42 14.47
CA PRO A 82 -6.14 11.30 15.09
C PRO A 82 -5.69 9.91 14.61
N ARG A 83 -5.16 9.81 13.38
CA ARG A 83 -4.58 8.57 12.86
C ARG A 83 -3.25 8.26 13.55
N GLN A 84 -2.39 9.26 13.72
CA GLN A 84 -1.10 9.09 14.38
C GLN A 84 -1.28 8.81 15.88
N ALA A 85 -2.19 9.50 16.55
CA ALA A 85 -2.55 9.24 17.94
C ALA A 85 -2.99 7.78 18.17
N ARG A 86 -3.78 7.21 17.24
CA ARG A 86 -4.16 5.79 17.29
C ARG A 86 -2.96 4.85 17.22
N LYS A 87 -1.96 5.14 16.39
CA LYS A 87 -0.73 4.34 16.32
C LYS A 87 0.05 4.41 17.63
N LEU A 88 0.27 5.62 18.14
CA LEU A 88 0.97 5.89 19.39
C LEU A 88 0.32 5.13 20.56
N MET A 89 -0.99 5.29 20.73
CA MET A 89 -1.75 4.59 21.76
C MET A 89 -1.68 3.06 21.60
N LYS A 90 -1.79 2.54 20.37
CA LYS A 90 -1.70 1.08 20.15
C LYS A 90 -0.34 0.53 20.58
N VAL A 91 0.74 1.23 20.22
CA VAL A 91 2.10 0.82 20.60
C VAL A 91 2.31 0.91 22.10
N ALA A 92 1.94 2.02 22.74
CA ALA A 92 2.07 2.18 24.19
C ALA A 92 1.22 1.17 24.99
N ALA A 93 0.06 0.76 24.46
CA ALA A 93 -0.78 -0.25 25.11
C ALA A 93 -0.26 -1.68 24.93
N GLY A 94 0.47 -1.95 23.84
CA GLY A 94 0.88 -3.31 23.46
C GLY A 94 2.34 -3.65 23.73
N MET A 95 3.20 -2.66 23.96
CA MET A 95 4.65 -2.85 24.10
C MET A 95 5.20 -1.98 25.24
N THR A 96 6.24 -2.45 25.92
CA THR A 96 7.03 -1.58 26.81
C THR A 96 7.95 -0.67 25.98
N ALA A 97 8.45 0.42 26.57
CA ALA A 97 9.40 1.31 25.91
C ALA A 97 10.65 0.55 25.44
N ALA A 98 11.20 -0.32 26.29
CA ALA A 98 12.36 -1.17 25.97
C ALA A 98 12.14 -2.07 24.74
N GLN A 99 10.90 -2.49 24.48
CA GLN A 99 10.55 -3.30 23.30
C GLN A 99 10.29 -2.43 22.06
N ALA A 100 9.66 -1.27 22.23
CA ALA A 100 9.19 -0.45 21.11
C ALA A 100 10.31 0.42 20.53
N LEU A 101 11.18 1.00 21.37
CA LEU A 101 12.23 1.94 20.95
C LEU A 101 13.19 1.34 19.91
N PRO A 102 13.71 0.10 20.06
CA PRO A 102 14.60 -0.50 19.06
C PRO A 102 13.94 -0.72 17.69
N LEU A 103 12.62 -0.87 17.66
CA LEU A 103 11.86 -1.05 16.41
C LEU A 103 11.44 0.29 15.81
N GLY A 104 11.23 1.31 16.64
CA GLY A 104 10.57 2.56 16.26
C GLY A 104 9.06 2.40 16.10
N LEU A 105 8.34 3.53 16.06
CA LEU A 105 6.88 3.58 16.07
C LEU A 105 6.22 2.76 14.95
N GLU A 106 6.65 2.97 13.70
CA GLU A 106 5.96 2.39 12.55
C GLU A 106 6.15 0.86 12.47
N ARG A 107 7.34 0.34 12.78
CA ARG A 107 7.57 -1.11 12.85
C ARG A 107 6.85 -1.74 14.04
N SER A 108 6.87 -1.08 15.20
CA SER A 108 6.12 -1.53 16.39
C SER A 108 4.61 -1.63 16.08
N TYR A 109 4.04 -0.60 15.44
CA TYR A 109 2.64 -0.58 15.05
C TYR A 109 2.30 -1.68 14.03
N ALA A 110 3.16 -1.85 13.01
CA ALA A 110 2.99 -2.90 12.00
C ALA A 110 3.04 -4.29 12.66
N LEU A 111 3.98 -4.52 13.57
CA LEU A 111 4.13 -5.78 14.29
C LEU A 111 2.90 -6.09 15.15
N LEU A 112 2.45 -5.15 15.98
CA LEU A 112 1.25 -5.36 16.80
C LEU A 112 0.03 -5.68 15.95
N THR A 113 -0.10 -5.01 14.79
CA THR A 113 -1.16 -5.30 13.84
C THR A 113 -1.01 -6.70 13.23
N HIS A 114 0.21 -7.12 12.92
CA HIS A 114 0.48 -8.48 12.44
C HIS A 114 0.10 -9.54 13.49
N VAL A 115 0.53 -9.35 14.75
CA VAL A 115 0.25 -10.27 15.87
C VAL A 115 -1.24 -10.44 16.11
N GLU A 116 -1.99 -9.33 16.07
CA GLU A 116 -3.45 -9.33 16.18
C GLU A 116 -4.10 -10.13 15.03
N GLN A 117 -3.65 -9.92 13.79
CA GLN A 117 -4.16 -10.64 12.62
C GLN A 117 -3.79 -12.12 12.62
N ALA A 118 -2.64 -12.49 13.19
CA ALA A 118 -2.24 -13.88 13.41
C ALA A 118 -3.04 -14.57 14.53
N GLY A 119 -4.10 -13.93 15.05
CA GLY A 119 -4.96 -14.47 16.11
C GLY A 119 -4.23 -14.62 17.45
N GLY A 120 -3.19 -13.82 17.69
CA GLY A 120 -2.39 -13.88 18.92
C GLY A 120 -1.59 -15.18 19.11
N ARG A 121 -1.50 -16.07 18.10
CA ARG A 121 -0.77 -17.34 18.23
C ARG A 121 0.71 -17.11 18.56
N GLY A 122 1.10 -17.46 19.79
CA GLY A 122 2.45 -17.26 20.35
C GLY A 122 2.69 -15.93 21.06
N GLY A 123 1.73 -15.00 21.02
CA GLY A 123 1.83 -13.68 21.65
C GLY A 123 2.96 -12.81 21.09
N LEU A 124 2.99 -11.52 21.44
CA LEU A 124 4.05 -10.59 21.01
C LEU A 124 5.45 -11.09 21.40
N GLY A 125 5.59 -11.74 22.55
CA GLY A 125 6.86 -12.26 23.07
C GLY A 125 7.55 -13.26 22.14
N ALA A 126 6.80 -14.16 21.46
CA ALA A 126 7.41 -15.11 20.52
C ALA A 126 8.01 -14.43 19.28
N TRP A 127 7.43 -13.32 18.84
CA TRP A 127 7.93 -12.53 17.72
C TRP A 127 9.17 -11.72 18.11
N LEU A 128 9.16 -11.12 19.29
CA LEU A 128 10.31 -10.37 19.81
C LEU A 128 11.50 -11.27 20.15
N SER A 129 11.24 -12.49 20.63
CA SER A 129 12.30 -13.47 20.94
C SER A 129 12.86 -14.22 19.73
N GLY A 130 12.37 -13.93 18.51
CA GLY A 130 12.79 -14.62 17.29
C GLY A 130 12.27 -16.05 17.13
N ARG A 131 11.40 -16.54 18.03
CA ARG A 131 10.74 -17.86 17.89
C ARG A 131 9.75 -17.88 16.73
N ARG A 132 9.28 -16.71 16.30
CA ARG A 132 8.54 -16.50 15.06
C ARG A 132 9.26 -15.51 14.17
N THR A 133 9.10 -15.72 12.86
CA THR A 133 9.78 -14.95 11.82
C THR A 133 8.78 -14.35 10.85
N ILE A 134 9.14 -13.22 10.25
CA ILE A 134 8.40 -12.55 9.19
C ILE A 134 9.19 -12.71 7.91
N GLY A 135 8.63 -13.45 6.93
CA GLY A 135 9.33 -13.76 5.69
C GLY A 135 10.63 -14.54 5.90
N GLY A 136 10.68 -15.40 6.93
CA GLY A 136 11.89 -16.16 7.28
C GLY A 136 12.89 -15.44 8.18
N GLU A 137 12.72 -14.13 8.42
CA GLU A 137 13.63 -13.35 9.26
C GLU A 137 13.07 -13.05 10.66
N PRO A 138 13.93 -12.96 11.71
CA PRO A 138 13.52 -12.41 12.99
C PRO A 138 13.00 -10.98 12.85
N VAL A 139 12.01 -10.61 13.68
CA VAL A 139 11.37 -9.28 13.63
C VAL A 139 12.36 -8.12 13.77
N ALA A 140 13.44 -8.33 14.53
CA ALA A 140 14.51 -7.34 14.68
C ALA A 140 15.14 -6.93 13.33
N ARG A 141 15.18 -7.83 12.35
CA ARG A 141 15.72 -7.60 10.99
C ARG A 141 14.64 -7.29 9.96
N ALA A 142 13.41 -7.76 10.18
CA ALA A 142 12.31 -7.53 9.26
C ALA A 142 11.98 -6.03 9.08
N SER A 143 11.93 -5.58 7.83
CA SER A 143 11.52 -4.22 7.46
C SER A 143 10.02 -4.01 7.68
N ARG A 144 9.59 -2.76 7.90
CA ARG A 144 8.15 -2.40 8.01
C ARG A 144 7.33 -2.97 6.84
N ARG A 145 7.86 -2.85 5.61
CA ARG A 145 7.17 -3.31 4.39
C ARG A 145 7.01 -4.83 4.38
N ALA A 146 7.99 -5.58 4.87
CA ALA A 146 7.88 -7.04 5.00
C ALA A 146 6.79 -7.43 6.01
N ILE A 147 6.72 -6.75 7.15
CA ILE A 147 5.67 -6.96 8.17
C ILE A 147 4.28 -6.67 7.59
N GLU A 148 4.12 -5.56 6.88
CA GLU A 148 2.87 -5.21 6.23
C GLU A 148 2.47 -6.20 5.13
N ALA A 149 3.44 -6.69 4.34
CA ALA A 149 3.20 -7.70 3.32
C ALA A 149 2.74 -9.02 3.92
N ALA A 150 3.42 -9.52 4.96
CA ALA A 150 3.01 -10.72 5.69
C ALA A 150 1.62 -10.56 6.31
N THR A 151 1.30 -9.38 6.84
CA THR A 151 -0.03 -9.09 7.37
C THR A 151 -1.11 -9.12 6.28
N ARG A 152 -0.83 -8.58 5.08
CA ARG A 152 -1.75 -8.66 3.95
C ARG A 152 -1.95 -10.10 3.47
N ALA A 153 -0.89 -10.90 3.44
CA ALA A 153 -0.98 -12.32 3.09
C ALA A 153 -1.88 -13.08 4.07
N LEU A 154 -1.68 -12.92 5.38
CA LEU A 154 -2.55 -13.52 6.41
C LEU A 154 -4.02 -13.14 6.23
N ARG A 155 -4.31 -11.86 5.93
CA ARG A 155 -5.69 -11.42 5.66
C ARG A 155 -6.27 -12.06 4.41
N ALA A 156 -5.48 -12.16 3.34
CA ALA A 156 -5.94 -12.78 2.10
C ALA A 156 -6.23 -14.27 2.29
N GLU A 157 -5.41 -14.97 3.08
CA GLU A 157 -5.66 -16.37 3.47
C GLU A 157 -6.94 -16.52 4.29
N GLN A 158 -7.20 -15.62 5.24
CA GLN A 158 -8.40 -15.65 6.09
C GLN A 158 -9.67 -15.24 5.33
N GLU A 159 -9.60 -14.23 4.46
CA GLU A 159 -10.75 -13.72 3.70
C GLU A 159 -11.11 -14.63 2.50
N GLY A 160 -10.24 -15.58 2.13
CA GLY A 160 -10.41 -16.42 0.94
C GLY A 160 -10.40 -15.60 -0.37
N PRO A 161 -10.76 -16.21 -1.51
CA PRO A 161 -10.84 -15.50 -2.79
C PRO A 161 -11.89 -14.38 -2.68
N ARG A 162 -11.45 -13.11 -2.74
CA ARG A 162 -12.37 -11.97 -2.73
C ARG A 162 -13.37 -12.09 -3.88
N ALA A 163 -14.66 -12.08 -3.55
CA ALA A 163 -15.72 -12.04 -4.55
C ALA A 163 -15.47 -10.87 -5.51
N PRO A 164 -15.55 -11.07 -6.83
CA PRO A 164 -15.24 -10.04 -7.81
C PRO A 164 -16.08 -8.79 -7.54
N GLY A 165 -15.46 -7.61 -7.57
CA GLY A 165 -16.10 -6.33 -7.28
C GLY A 165 -17.30 -6.04 -8.21
N ALA A 166 -18.14 -5.08 -7.84
CA ALA A 166 -19.39 -4.77 -8.57
C ALA A 166 -19.16 -4.51 -10.08
N ALA A 167 -18.08 -3.83 -10.44
CA ALA A 167 -17.69 -3.58 -11.84
C ALA A 167 -17.34 -4.87 -12.59
N ALA A 168 -16.57 -5.77 -11.96
CA ALA A 168 -16.21 -7.06 -12.54
C ALA A 168 -17.44 -7.97 -12.74
N ARG A 169 -18.39 -7.95 -11.78
CA ARG A 169 -19.67 -8.67 -11.92
C ARG A 169 -20.53 -8.11 -13.07
N LYS A 170 -20.60 -6.79 -13.20
CA LYS A 170 -21.33 -6.13 -14.30
C LYS A 170 -20.73 -6.50 -15.66
N ALA A 171 -19.39 -6.45 -15.78
CA ALA A 171 -18.69 -6.84 -17.00
C ALA A 171 -18.90 -8.33 -17.34
N ALA A 172 -18.80 -9.23 -16.35
CA ALA A 172 -19.04 -10.65 -16.55
C ALA A 172 -20.49 -10.94 -17.01
N ARG A 173 -21.48 -10.25 -16.46
CA ARG A 173 -22.89 -10.36 -16.89
C ARG A 173 -23.09 -9.88 -18.33
N ALA A 174 -22.50 -8.74 -18.68
CA ALA A 174 -22.58 -8.18 -20.04
C ALA A 174 -21.93 -9.12 -21.07
N ASN A 175 -20.71 -9.59 -20.79
CA ASN A 175 -20.00 -10.54 -21.64
C ASN A 175 -20.78 -11.86 -21.76
N GLY A 176 -21.31 -12.38 -20.65
CA GLY A 176 -22.15 -13.59 -20.66
C GLY A 176 -23.43 -13.44 -21.47
N ALA A 177 -24.06 -12.26 -21.44
CA ALA A 177 -25.23 -11.97 -22.28
C ALA A 177 -24.87 -11.94 -23.77
N THR A 178 -23.75 -11.31 -24.14
CA THR A 178 -23.24 -11.30 -25.52
C THR A 178 -22.93 -12.72 -26.00
N ALA A 179 -22.22 -13.52 -25.21
CA ALA A 179 -21.91 -14.91 -25.58
C ALA A 179 -23.18 -15.75 -25.78
N ARG A 180 -24.22 -15.57 -24.96
CA ARG A 180 -25.51 -16.25 -25.14
C ARG A 180 -26.20 -15.86 -26.44
N ARG A 181 -26.24 -14.56 -26.78
CA ARG A 181 -26.84 -14.06 -28.02
C ARG A 181 -26.12 -14.62 -29.25
N VAL A 182 -24.78 -14.67 -29.21
CA VAL A 182 -23.98 -15.24 -30.30
C VAL A 182 -24.26 -16.73 -30.45
N ARG A 183 -24.32 -17.52 -29.36
CA ARG A 183 -24.70 -18.93 -29.43
C ARG A 183 -26.10 -19.13 -29.99
N GLN A 184 -27.06 -18.27 -29.64
CA GLN A 184 -28.41 -18.34 -30.17
C GLN A 184 -28.45 -18.04 -31.68
N ALA A 185 -27.71 -17.03 -32.13
CA ALA A 185 -27.57 -16.71 -33.55
C ALA A 185 -26.91 -17.87 -34.32
N MET A 186 -25.85 -18.46 -33.77
CA MET A 186 -25.20 -19.63 -34.36
C MET A 186 -26.14 -20.82 -34.50
N ARG A 187 -27.01 -21.08 -33.52
CA ARG A 187 -28.02 -22.16 -33.60
C ARG A 187 -29.13 -21.89 -34.61
N ALA A 188 -29.43 -20.61 -34.87
CA ALA A 188 -30.43 -20.20 -35.86
C ALA A 188 -29.85 -20.13 -37.28
N SER A 189 -28.53 -20.16 -37.40
CA SER A 189 -27.81 -20.32 -38.67
C SER A 189 -27.44 -21.78 -38.91
N GLU A 190 -27.12 -22.12 -40.14
CA GLU A 190 -26.57 -23.44 -40.50
C GLU A 190 -25.08 -23.60 -40.08
N TRP A 191 -24.51 -22.63 -39.36
CA TRP A 191 -23.12 -22.70 -38.92
C TRP A 191 -22.90 -23.78 -37.83
N PRO A 192 -21.73 -24.45 -37.83
CA PRO A 192 -21.36 -25.37 -36.77
C PRO A 192 -21.43 -24.72 -35.38
N THR A 193 -21.99 -25.43 -34.41
CA THR A 193 -22.02 -24.97 -33.02
C THR A 193 -20.66 -25.16 -32.35
N GLY A 194 -20.26 -24.23 -31.48
CA GLY A 194 -19.04 -24.35 -30.70
C GLY A 194 -19.01 -23.43 -29.49
N ASP A 195 -17.84 -23.36 -28.86
CA ASP A 195 -17.64 -22.57 -27.65
C ASP A 195 -17.51 -21.10 -27.97
N VAL A 196 -18.28 -20.28 -27.25
CA VAL A 196 -18.28 -18.83 -27.43
C VAL A 196 -17.81 -18.15 -26.16
N THR A 197 -16.72 -17.40 -26.29
CA THR A 197 -16.17 -16.55 -25.24
C THR A 197 -16.25 -15.09 -25.67
N ALA A 198 -16.90 -14.26 -24.87
CA ALA A 198 -17.00 -12.82 -25.12
C ALA A 198 -16.18 -12.03 -24.11
N THR A 199 -15.51 -10.99 -24.61
CA THR A 199 -14.82 -9.97 -23.81
C THR A 199 -15.37 -8.60 -24.18
N ALA A 200 -14.91 -7.56 -23.49
CA ALA A 200 -15.34 -6.18 -23.81
C ALA A 200 -14.99 -5.72 -25.23
N LYS A 201 -13.96 -6.32 -25.86
CA LYS A 201 -13.43 -5.88 -27.16
C LYS A 201 -13.62 -6.88 -28.30
N ARG A 202 -13.86 -8.15 -27.99
CA ARG A 202 -13.97 -9.21 -29.00
C ARG A 202 -14.80 -10.38 -28.52
N VAL A 203 -15.41 -11.08 -29.48
CA VAL A 203 -16.00 -12.40 -29.32
C VAL A 203 -15.11 -13.39 -30.05
N VAL A 204 -14.75 -14.49 -29.38
CA VAL A 204 -14.00 -15.61 -29.94
C VAL A 204 -14.93 -16.81 -29.97
N ILE A 205 -15.03 -17.44 -31.14
CA ILE A 205 -15.79 -18.67 -31.36
C ILE A 205 -14.77 -19.76 -31.66
N THR A 206 -14.78 -20.82 -30.86
CA THR A 206 -13.95 -22.00 -31.07
C THR A 206 -14.85 -23.10 -31.61
N LEU A 207 -14.58 -23.53 -32.84
CA LEU A 207 -15.34 -24.56 -33.53
C LEU A 207 -14.51 -25.84 -33.64
N ASP A 208 -15.19 -26.98 -33.67
CA ASP A 208 -14.56 -28.24 -34.04
C ASP A 208 -14.22 -28.23 -35.54
N ARG A 209 -12.99 -28.63 -35.89
CA ARG A 209 -12.50 -28.57 -37.26
C ARG A 209 -13.26 -29.52 -38.19
N ALA A 210 -13.59 -30.74 -37.74
CA ALA A 210 -14.30 -31.70 -38.57
C ALA A 210 -15.73 -31.22 -38.87
N ALA A 211 -16.39 -30.59 -37.89
CA ALA A 211 -17.70 -29.98 -38.10
C ALA A 211 -17.67 -28.81 -39.10
N VAL A 212 -16.60 -28.01 -39.10
CA VAL A 212 -16.39 -26.92 -40.08
C VAL A 212 -16.13 -27.48 -41.48
N ASP A 213 -15.26 -28.48 -41.59
CA ASP A 213 -14.92 -29.09 -42.88
C ASP A 213 -16.15 -29.78 -43.52
N ALA A 214 -16.99 -30.45 -42.72
CA ALA A 214 -18.26 -31.02 -43.18
C ALA A 214 -19.23 -29.93 -43.68
N TRP A 215 -19.39 -28.85 -42.92
CA TRP A 215 -20.25 -27.72 -43.31
C TRP A 215 -19.76 -27.02 -44.59
N LEU A 216 -18.44 -26.85 -44.76
CA LEU A 216 -17.86 -26.30 -45.99
C LEU A 216 -17.98 -27.27 -47.18
N GLY A 217 -17.95 -28.58 -46.92
CA GLY A 217 -18.14 -29.63 -47.92
C GLY A 217 -19.59 -29.78 -48.41
N GLU A 218 -20.58 -29.34 -47.62
CA GLU A 218 -22.02 -29.33 -47.95
C GLU A 218 -22.49 -28.06 -48.69
N ALA A 219 -21.63 -27.34 -49.39
CA ALA A 219 -22.07 -26.20 -50.21
C ALA A 219 -23.05 -26.68 -51.31
N PRO A 220 -24.30 -26.17 -51.38
CA PRO A 220 -25.24 -26.60 -52.41
C PRO A 220 -24.76 -26.16 -53.80
N ALA A 221 -24.57 -27.14 -54.67
CA ALA A 221 -24.47 -26.94 -56.12
C ALA A 221 -25.80 -26.33 -56.62
N GLY A 222 -25.86 -25.00 -56.72
CA GLY A 222 -27.09 -24.31 -57.07
C GLY A 222 -26.90 -22.85 -57.48
N ARG A 223 -26.07 -22.58 -58.49
CA ARG A 223 -26.24 -21.36 -59.31
C ARG A 223 -27.18 -21.71 -60.48
N PRO A 224 -28.34 -21.03 -60.63
CA PRO A 224 -29.08 -21.12 -61.88
C PRO A 224 -28.24 -20.48 -62.99
N LYS A 225 -28.12 -21.20 -64.11
CA LYS A 225 -27.56 -20.68 -65.36
C LYS A 225 -28.31 -19.40 -65.77
N ARG A 226 -27.56 -18.35 -66.07
CA ARG A 226 -27.96 -17.31 -67.03
C ARG A 226 -27.16 -17.55 -68.30
#